data_AF-A0A948IX08-F1
#
_entry.id   AF-A0A948IX08-F1
#
_cell.length_a   1.000
_cell.length_b   1.000
_cell.length_c   1.000
_cell.angle_alpha   90.00
_cell.angle_beta   90.00
_cell.angle_gamma   90.00
#
_symmetry.space_group_name_H-M   'P 1'
#
loop_
_entity.id
_entity.type
_entity.pdbx_description
1 polymer ?
#
loop_
_entity_poly.entity_id
_entity_poly.type
_entity_poly.pdbx_seq_one_letter_code
_entity_poly.pdbx_strand_id
1 'polypeptide(L)'
;MSKIILGLALAFVGAGLAVGAESPCGGRAPATGAELHGPVLHVLDGRTLCIANGVDPSQWTEVTLQDAPASASWGGLMSVAFGNDVTCVVQGSDRTAICRIGQRSIGARLNDAAVAKDAVSWKPPVATPTDAPVMRMAAADR
;
A
#
# COMPACT_ATOMS: atom_id res chain seq x y z
N MET A 1 -2.78 49.44 -39.63
CA MET A 1 -2.85 49.99 -38.25
C MET A 1 -3.03 48.81 -37.31
N SER A 2 -1.98 48.46 -36.55
CA SER A 2 -1.87 47.24 -35.75
C SER A 2 -2.37 47.50 -34.32
N LYS A 3 -3.23 46.62 -33.78
CA LYS A 3 -3.66 46.66 -32.38
C LYS A 3 -3.15 45.41 -31.67
N ILE A 4 -2.09 45.59 -30.89
CA ILE A 4 -1.52 44.60 -29.98
C ILE A 4 -2.41 44.56 -28.74
N ILE A 5 -3.07 43.42 -28.47
CA ILE A 5 -3.80 43.20 -27.22
C ILE A 5 -2.94 42.34 -26.31
N LEU A 6 -2.61 42.92 -25.15
CA LEU A 6 -1.87 42.38 -24.03
C LEU A 6 -2.47 41.04 -23.55
N GLY A 7 -1.66 39.97 -23.57
CA GLY A 7 -1.99 38.70 -22.95
C GLY A 7 -1.68 38.74 -21.45
N LEU A 8 -2.72 38.74 -20.60
CA LEU A 8 -2.60 38.57 -19.16
C LEU A 8 -2.57 37.06 -18.86
N ALA A 9 -1.39 36.49 -18.65
CA ALA A 9 -1.24 35.09 -18.29
C ALA A 9 -1.47 34.90 -16.78
N LEU A 10 -2.67 34.44 -16.40
CA LEU A 10 -2.92 33.94 -15.03
C LEU A 10 -2.26 32.58 -14.85
N ALA A 11 -1.22 32.52 -14.02
CA ALA A 11 -0.62 31.27 -13.56
C ALA A 11 -1.50 30.66 -12.45
N PHE A 12 -2.35 29.69 -12.80
CA PHE A 12 -3.04 28.84 -11.83
C PHE A 12 -2.05 27.80 -11.29
N VAL A 13 -1.53 28.03 -10.08
CA VAL A 13 -0.78 27.04 -9.31
C VAL A 13 -1.79 26.09 -8.66
N GLY A 14 -2.06 24.96 -9.32
CA GLY A 14 -2.90 23.89 -8.76
C GLY A 14 -2.13 23.07 -7.74
N ALA A 15 -2.37 23.30 -6.45
CA ALA A 15 -1.95 22.39 -5.39
C ALA A 15 -2.85 21.15 -5.41
N GLY A 16 -2.36 20.05 -6.02
CA GLY A 16 -3.04 18.76 -5.98
C GLY A 16 -2.92 18.13 -4.60
N LEU A 17 -4.05 18.04 -3.87
CA LEU A 17 -4.15 17.20 -2.69
C LEU A 17 -4.25 15.75 -3.16
N ALA A 18 -3.21 14.96 -2.89
CA ALA A 18 -3.23 13.52 -3.13
C ALA A 18 -4.27 12.88 -2.22
N VAL A 19 -5.40 12.42 -2.79
CA VAL A 19 -6.31 11.52 -2.09
C VAL A 19 -5.64 10.15 -2.11
N GLY A 20 -5.18 9.68 -0.95
CA GLY A 20 -4.63 8.33 -0.83
C GLY A 20 -5.73 7.32 -1.14
N ALA A 21 -5.45 6.35 -2.00
CA ALA A 21 -6.35 5.22 -2.20
C ALA A 21 -6.64 4.60 -0.82
N GLU A 22 -7.92 4.45 -0.48
CA GLU A 22 -8.33 3.79 0.76
C GLU A 22 -7.72 2.39 0.77
N SER A 23 -6.95 2.08 1.82
CA SER A 23 -6.42 0.74 2.02
C SER A 23 -7.59 -0.24 2.01
N PRO A 24 -7.51 -1.36 1.27
CA PRO A 24 -8.58 -2.36 1.27
C PRO A 24 -8.79 -3.02 2.65
N CYS A 25 -7.96 -2.65 3.63
CA CYS A 25 -7.87 -3.27 4.94
C CYS A 25 -8.50 -2.32 5.96
N GLY A 26 -9.78 -2.52 6.22
CA GLY A 26 -10.57 -1.68 7.14
C GLY A 26 -10.41 -2.07 8.61
N GLY A 27 -9.62 -3.10 8.91
CA GLY A 27 -9.47 -3.65 10.24
C GLY A 27 -8.91 -2.63 11.23
N ARG A 28 -9.45 -2.69 12.45
CA ARG A 28 -9.00 -1.82 13.55
C ARG A 28 -7.52 -2.03 13.82
N ALA A 29 -6.82 -0.93 14.17
CA ALA A 29 -5.42 -1.01 14.57
C ALA A 29 -5.29 -1.93 15.82
N PRO A 30 -4.39 -2.91 15.79
CA PRO A 30 -4.14 -3.78 16.91
C PRO A 30 -3.40 -3.02 18.02
N ALA A 31 -3.55 -3.48 19.27
CA ALA A 31 -2.76 -2.96 20.38
C ALA A 31 -1.29 -3.38 20.25
N THR A 32 -0.37 -2.57 20.78
CA THR A 32 1.05 -2.96 20.90
C THR A 32 1.17 -4.22 21.76
N GLY A 33 2.02 -5.15 21.33
CA GLY A 33 2.18 -6.47 21.94
C GLY A 33 1.12 -7.50 21.55
N ALA A 34 0.07 -7.10 20.81
CA ALA A 34 -0.91 -8.07 20.31
C ALA A 34 -0.27 -9.01 19.29
N GLU A 35 -0.71 -10.27 19.32
CA GLU A 35 -0.41 -11.25 18.29
C GLU A 35 -1.54 -11.28 17.26
N LEU A 36 -1.17 -11.26 15.98
CA LEU A 36 -2.06 -11.42 14.85
C LEU A 36 -1.73 -12.71 14.13
N HIS A 37 -2.77 -13.44 13.73
CA HIS A 37 -2.64 -14.69 12.98
C HIS A 37 -3.61 -14.70 11.82
N GLY A 38 -3.20 -15.29 10.71
CA GLY A 38 -4.04 -15.54 9.55
C GLY A 38 -3.31 -15.41 8.23
N PRO A 39 -3.99 -15.65 7.11
CA PRO A 39 -3.38 -15.58 5.80
C PRO A 39 -3.21 -14.13 5.35
N VAL A 40 -2.15 -13.87 4.58
CA VAL A 40 -1.97 -12.59 3.90
C VAL A 40 -2.78 -12.60 2.60
N LEU A 41 -3.83 -11.79 2.54
CA LEU A 41 -4.73 -11.71 1.37
C LEU A 41 -4.52 -10.44 0.54
N HIS A 42 -3.70 -9.50 1.01
CA HIS A 42 -3.34 -8.31 0.25
C HIS A 42 -1.95 -7.79 0.61
N VAL A 43 -1.26 -7.22 -0.36
CA VAL A 43 0.04 -6.55 -0.20
C VAL A 43 -0.06 -5.20 -0.88
N LEU A 44 0.24 -4.13 -0.16
CA LEU A 44 0.12 -2.75 -0.64
C LEU A 44 1.42 -2.29 -1.30
N ASP A 45 2.56 -2.62 -0.69
CA ASP A 45 3.88 -2.21 -1.15
C ASP A 45 4.96 -3.25 -0.75
N GLY A 46 6.25 -2.89 -0.74
CA GLY A 46 7.33 -3.81 -0.36
C GLY A 46 7.42 -4.14 1.14
N ARG A 47 6.62 -3.50 1.99
CA ARG A 47 6.66 -3.64 3.45
C ARG A 47 5.30 -3.65 4.15
N THR A 48 4.21 -3.33 3.45
CA THR A 48 2.87 -3.21 4.04
C THR A 48 1.95 -4.29 3.46
N LEU A 49 1.28 -5.02 4.34
CA LEU A 49 0.42 -6.15 3.97
C LEU A 49 -0.81 -6.20 4.87
N CYS A 50 -1.78 -7.02 4.47
CA CYS A 50 -3.01 -7.23 5.24
C CYS A 50 -3.22 -8.68 5.59
N ILE A 51 -3.47 -8.88 6.88
CA ILE A 51 -3.69 -10.19 7.49
C ILE A 51 -5.19 -10.36 7.65
N ALA A 52 -5.74 -11.45 7.11
CA ALA A 52 -7.15 -11.74 7.21
C ALA A 52 -7.47 -12.41 8.55
N ASN A 53 -7.93 -11.60 9.50
CA ASN A 53 -8.55 -12.01 10.76
C ASN A 53 -10.07 -12.20 10.63
N GLY A 54 -10.58 -12.24 9.40
CA GLY A 54 -12.00 -12.39 9.06
C GLY A 54 -12.20 -12.56 7.55
N VAL A 55 -13.42 -12.91 7.13
CA VAL A 55 -13.74 -13.16 5.71
C VAL A 55 -13.92 -11.89 4.90
N ASP A 56 -14.23 -10.77 5.56
CA ASP A 56 -14.50 -9.49 4.92
C ASP A 56 -13.26 -8.57 4.98
N PRO A 57 -12.91 -7.84 3.90
CA PRO A 57 -11.78 -6.90 3.88
C PRO A 57 -11.83 -5.81 4.97
N SER A 58 -13.02 -5.41 5.41
CA SER A 58 -13.20 -4.48 6.54
C SER A 58 -12.68 -5.04 7.87
N GLN A 59 -12.49 -6.35 7.95
CA GLN A 59 -11.94 -7.02 9.12
C GLN A 59 -10.42 -7.13 9.04
N TRP A 60 -9.84 -7.10 7.84
CA TRP A 60 -8.41 -7.37 7.62
C TRP A 60 -7.53 -6.29 8.24
N THR A 61 -6.53 -6.76 8.97
CA THR A 61 -5.63 -5.87 9.70
C THR A 61 -4.43 -5.52 8.84
N GLU A 62 -4.31 -4.24 8.48
CA GLU A 62 -3.10 -3.69 7.86
C GLU A 62 -1.94 -3.68 8.86
N VAL A 63 -0.77 -4.11 8.39
CA VAL A 63 0.48 -4.18 9.15
C VAL A 63 1.64 -3.70 8.28
N THR A 64 2.50 -2.86 8.87
CA THR A 64 3.80 -2.49 8.30
C THR A 64 4.91 -3.32 8.92
N LEU A 65 5.70 -3.99 8.08
CA LEU A 65 6.83 -4.79 8.50
C LEU A 65 7.95 -3.89 9.04
N GLN A 66 8.34 -4.13 10.29
CA GLN A 66 9.41 -3.40 10.95
C GLN A 66 10.79 -3.78 10.38
N ASP A 67 10.97 -5.05 10.04
CA ASP A 67 12.23 -5.65 9.60
C ASP A 67 12.35 -5.81 8.08
N ALA A 68 11.42 -5.21 7.31
CA ALA A 68 11.52 -5.22 5.85
C ALA A 68 12.75 -4.42 5.38
N PRO A 69 13.59 -4.98 4.49
CA PRO A 69 14.72 -4.25 3.94
C PRO A 69 14.24 -3.10 3.04
N ALA A 70 14.99 -2.00 2.98
CA ALA A 70 14.64 -0.84 2.15
C ALA A 70 14.55 -1.15 0.65
N SER A 71 15.23 -2.21 0.20
CA SER A 71 15.18 -2.72 -1.17
C SER A 71 13.99 -3.63 -1.46
N ALA A 72 13.15 -3.94 -0.47
CA ALA A 72 11.99 -4.81 -0.67
C ALA A 72 11.03 -4.19 -1.69
N SER A 73 10.61 -5.01 -2.64
CA SER A 73 9.63 -4.63 -3.65
C SER A 73 8.28 -5.27 -3.35
N TRP A 74 7.21 -4.67 -3.90
CA TRP A 74 5.88 -5.26 -3.85
C TRP A 74 5.87 -6.72 -4.34
N GLY A 75 6.51 -6.99 -5.48
CA GLY A 75 6.60 -8.36 -6.02
C GLY A 75 7.37 -9.31 -5.10
N GLY A 76 8.42 -8.84 -4.41
CA GLY A 76 9.15 -9.65 -3.45
C GLY A 76 8.30 -10.01 -2.24
N LEU A 77 7.54 -9.05 -1.70
CA LEU A 77 6.62 -9.32 -0.60
C LEU A 77 5.44 -10.20 -1.03
N MET A 78 4.92 -10.02 -2.25
CA MET A 78 3.94 -10.93 -2.84
C MET A 78 4.48 -12.37 -2.90
N SER A 79 5.67 -12.59 -3.45
CA SER A 79 6.28 -13.92 -3.54
C SER A 79 6.46 -14.61 -2.19
N VAL A 80 6.76 -13.85 -1.13
CA VAL A 80 7.06 -14.42 0.19
C VAL A 80 5.80 -14.63 1.01
N ALA A 81 4.89 -13.65 1.03
CA ALA A 81 3.86 -13.55 2.04
C ALA A 81 2.47 -13.88 1.51
N PHE A 82 2.13 -13.51 0.27
CA PHE A 82 0.77 -13.65 -0.25
C PHE A 82 0.29 -15.11 -0.16
N GLY A 83 -0.92 -15.30 0.34
CA GLY A 83 -1.55 -16.61 0.53
C GLY A 83 -0.98 -17.48 1.66
N ASN A 84 0.06 -17.02 2.37
CA ASN A 84 0.64 -17.77 3.48
C ASN A 84 0.03 -17.30 4.81
N ASP A 85 -0.16 -18.25 5.74
CA ASP A 85 -0.46 -17.94 7.12
C ASP A 85 0.76 -17.34 7.82
N VAL A 86 0.53 -16.24 8.53
CA VAL A 86 1.57 -15.52 9.28
C VAL A 86 1.22 -15.45 10.75
N THR A 87 2.26 -15.28 11.56
CA THR A 87 2.14 -14.82 12.94
C THR A 87 2.91 -13.52 13.09
N CYS A 88 2.25 -12.47 13.54
CA CYS A 88 2.84 -11.15 13.70
C CYS A 88 2.71 -10.66 15.13
N VAL A 89 3.78 -10.09 15.66
CA VAL A 89 3.78 -9.43 16.98
C VAL A 89 3.92 -7.93 16.76
N VAL A 90 2.94 -7.16 17.22
CA VAL A 90 2.89 -5.70 17.06
C VAL A 90 3.90 -5.05 18.00
N GLN A 91 4.80 -4.22 17.46
CA GLN A 91 5.94 -3.64 18.19
C GLN A 91 5.77 -2.14 18.49
N GLY A 92 4.76 -1.47 17.94
CA GLY A 92 4.53 -0.03 18.13
C GLY A 92 3.06 0.38 18.05
N SER A 93 2.78 1.68 18.13
CA SER A 93 1.43 2.26 18.01
C SER A 93 0.91 2.31 16.56
N ASP A 94 1.84 2.28 15.59
CA ASP A 94 1.57 2.63 14.20
C ASP A 94 1.45 1.38 13.32
N ARG A 95 0.72 0.36 13.81
CA ARG A 95 0.49 -0.92 13.09
C ARG A 95 1.78 -1.64 12.65
N THR A 96 2.92 -1.28 13.25
CA THR A 96 4.22 -1.84 12.91
C THR A 96 4.42 -3.16 13.65
N ALA A 97 4.82 -4.21 12.94
CA ALA A 97 5.00 -5.54 13.51
C ALA A 97 6.19 -6.29 12.90
N ILE A 98 6.61 -7.35 13.59
CA ILE A 98 7.48 -8.38 13.03
C ILE A 98 6.60 -9.59 12.72
N CYS A 99 6.56 -9.97 11.44
CA CYS A 99 5.77 -11.09 10.95
C CYS A 99 6.65 -12.28 10.56
N ARG A 100 6.17 -13.50 10.83
CA ARG A 100 6.88 -14.74 10.53
C ARG A 100 5.98 -15.71 9.77
N ILE A 101 6.62 -16.48 8.89
CA ILE A 101 6.05 -17.69 8.27
C ILE A 101 6.85 -18.86 8.83
N GLY A 102 6.19 -19.70 9.64
CA GLY A 102 6.89 -20.67 10.48
C GLY A 102 7.92 -19.99 11.38
N GLN A 103 9.16 -20.47 11.36
CA GLN A 103 10.21 -19.98 12.27
C GLN A 103 10.98 -18.75 11.75
N ARG A 104 10.73 -18.28 10.53
CA ARG A 104 11.55 -17.22 9.90
C ARG A 104 10.74 -15.96 9.65
N SER A 105 11.30 -14.79 9.96
CA SER A 105 10.64 -13.52 9.67
C SER A 105 10.53 -13.26 8.18
N ILE A 106 9.49 -12.54 7.78
CA ILE A 106 9.28 -12.12 6.39
C ILE A 106 10.41 -11.18 5.96
N GLY A 107 10.80 -10.22 6.79
CA GLY A 107 11.93 -9.32 6.51
C GLY A 107 13.24 -10.06 6.22
N ALA A 108 13.53 -11.12 6.99
CA ALA A 108 14.70 -11.95 6.73
C ALA A 108 14.61 -12.75 5.41
N ARG A 109 13.42 -13.19 5.00
CA ARG A 109 13.20 -13.87 3.71
C ARG A 109 13.33 -12.92 2.52
N LEU A 110 12.88 -11.67 2.67
CA LEU A 110 12.98 -10.63 1.64
C LEU A 110 14.43 -10.29 1.23
N ASN A 111 15.40 -10.62 2.08
CA ASN A 111 16.82 -10.46 1.76
C ASN A 111 17.39 -11.61 0.89
N ASP A 112 16.63 -12.68 0.64
CA ASP A 112 17.12 -13.80 -0.17
C ASP A 112 17.16 -13.45 -1.65
N ALA A 113 18.29 -13.74 -2.31
CA ALA A 113 18.45 -13.50 -3.74
C ALA A 113 17.44 -14.29 -4.61
N ALA A 114 16.90 -15.41 -4.11
CA ALA A 114 15.85 -16.16 -4.79
C ALA A 114 14.53 -15.36 -4.83
N VAL A 115 14.16 -14.71 -3.73
CA VAL A 115 12.96 -13.88 -3.64
C VAL A 115 13.03 -12.71 -4.62
N ALA A 116 14.20 -12.09 -4.78
CA ALA A 116 14.40 -11.02 -5.76
C ALA A 116 14.17 -11.50 -7.21
N LYS A 117 14.50 -12.76 -7.53
CA LYS A 117 14.22 -13.34 -8.85
C LYS A 117 12.75 -13.63 -9.02
N ASP A 118 12.10 -14.22 -8.00
CA ASP A 118 10.67 -14.54 -8.06
C ASP A 118 9.80 -13.27 -8.08
N ALA A 119 10.29 -12.16 -7.50
CA ALA A 119 9.57 -10.89 -7.51
C ALA A 119 9.18 -10.42 -8.91
N VAL A 120 9.99 -10.73 -9.94
CA VAL A 120 9.77 -10.24 -11.31
C VAL A 120 8.62 -10.95 -12.04
N SER A 121 8.14 -12.10 -11.55
CA SER A 121 6.95 -12.75 -12.12
C SER A 121 5.64 -12.07 -11.69
N TRP A 122 5.69 -11.27 -10.63
CA TRP A 122 4.55 -10.50 -10.16
C TRP A 122 4.46 -9.17 -10.89
N LYS A 123 3.27 -8.88 -11.43
CA LYS A 123 2.98 -7.58 -12.04
C LYS A 123 2.16 -6.76 -11.05
N PRO A 124 2.58 -5.52 -10.74
CA PRO A 124 1.75 -4.65 -9.92
C PRO A 124 0.42 -4.38 -10.65
N PRO A 125 -0.67 -4.11 -9.91
CA PRO A 125 -1.90 -3.64 -10.53
C PRO A 125 -1.59 -2.38 -11.36
N VAL A 126 -2.03 -2.40 -12.62
CA VAL A 126 -1.92 -1.22 -13.49
C VAL A 126 -2.95 -0.22 -13.00
N ALA A 127 -2.50 0.98 -12.61
CA ALA A 127 -3.42 2.07 -12.30
C ALA A 127 -4.28 2.35 -13.54
N THR A 128 -5.60 2.19 -13.41
CA THR A 128 -6.52 2.46 -14.52
C THR A 128 -6.78 3.96 -14.64
N PRO A 129 -6.94 4.50 -15.86
CA PRO A 129 -7.27 5.93 -16.06
C PRO A 129 -8.57 6.38 -15.37
N THR A 130 -9.46 5.46 -15.01
CA THR A 130 -10.71 5.75 -14.29
C THR A 130 -10.48 6.17 -12.84
N ASP A 131 -9.31 5.89 -12.27
CA ASP A 131 -8.88 6.43 -10.97
C ASP A 131 -8.38 7.89 -11.09
N ALA A 132 -8.30 8.44 -12.31
CA ALA A 132 -8.11 9.86 -12.49
C ALA A 132 -9.39 10.60 -12.05
N PRO A 133 -9.28 11.68 -11.25
CA PRO A 133 -10.44 12.44 -10.85
C PRO A 133 -11.18 12.95 -12.08
N VAL A 134 -12.43 12.51 -12.25
CA VAL A 134 -13.33 13.04 -13.28
C VAL A 134 -13.48 14.53 -12.99
N MET A 135 -12.88 15.36 -13.83
CA MET A 135 -12.98 16.81 -13.77
C MET A 135 -14.44 17.21 -13.98
N ARG A 136 -15.21 17.28 -12.89
CA ARG A 136 -16.55 17.86 -12.89
C ARG A 136 -16.38 19.36 -13.08
N MET A 137 -16.55 19.83 -14.32
CA MET A 137 -16.78 21.25 -14.60
C MET A 137 -18.02 21.67 -13.82
N ALA A 138 -17.83 22.42 -12.75
CA ALA A 138 -18.93 23.12 -12.10
C ALA A 138 -19.52 24.08 -13.13
N ALA A 139 -20.79 23.89 -13.48
CA ALA A 139 -21.55 24.88 -14.23
C ALA A 139 -21.59 26.15 -13.38
N ALA A 140 -21.01 27.23 -13.91
CA ALA A 140 -21.11 28.54 -13.31
C ALA A 140 -22.55 29.04 -13.49
N ASP A 141 -23.36 28.91 -12.44
CA ASP A 141 -24.61 29.66 -12.33
C ASP A 141 -24.28 31.09 -11.89
N ARG A 142 -24.21 32.01 -12.88
CA ARG A 142 -24.71 33.40 -12.92
C ARG A 142 -23.83 34.33 -13.74
#